data_AF-X0XHF3-F1
#
_entry.id   AF-X0XHF3-F1
#
_cell.length_a   1.000
_cell.length_b   1.000
_cell.length_c   1.000
_cell.angle_alpha   90.00
_cell.angle_beta   90.00
_cell.angle_gamma   90.00
#
_symmetry.space_group_name_H-M   'P 1'
#
loop_
_entity.id
_entity.type
_entity.pdbx_description
1 polymer ?
#
loop_
_entity_poly.entity_id
_entity_poly.type
_entity_poly.pdbx_seq_one_letter_code
_entity_poly.pdbx_strand_id
1 'polypeptide(L)' 'AAGTDGIFMEVHKDPDKALCDGPNSLRLEDLEELLTCLKAIREAVSK' A
#
# COMPACT_ATOMS: atom_id res chain seq x y z
N ALA A 1 4.95 -14.49 1.32
CA ALA A 1 5.52 -13.20 1.77
C ALA A 1 7.03 -13.40 1.89
N ALA A 2 7.87 -12.64 1.19
CA ALA A 2 9.31 -12.86 1.19
C ALA A 2 10.00 -12.58 2.55
N GLY A 3 9.27 -12.02 3.53
CA GLY A 3 9.77 -11.67 4.86
C GLY A 3 10.44 -10.30 4.84
N THR A 4 9.69 -9.25 5.16
CA THR A 4 10.21 -7.88 5.32
C THR A 4 9.70 -7.28 6.61
N ASP A 5 10.47 -6.37 7.20
CA ASP A 5 10.09 -5.63 8.42
C ASP A 5 9.14 -4.48 8.12
N GLY A 6 9.11 -4.01 6.87
CA GLY A 6 8.25 -2.91 6.46
C GLY A 6 8.07 -2.79 4.96
N ILE A 7 7.16 -1.90 4.59
CA ILE A 7 6.90 -1.46 3.22
C ILE A 7 6.84 0.06 3.18
N PHE A 8 7.22 0.64 2.05
CA PHE A 8 7.06 2.05 1.75
C PHE A 8 6.12 2.17 0.56
N MET A 9 5.18 3.12 0.62
CA MET A 9 4.19 3.35 -0.44
C MET A 9 3.94 4.84 -0.61
N GLU A 10 3.86 5.28 -1.86
CA GLU A 10 3.38 6.62 -2.21
C GLU A 10 1.86 6.59 -2.36
N VAL A 11 1.18 7.61 -1.82
CA VAL A 11 -0.28 7.67 -1.79
C VAL A 11 -0.73 9.07 -2.17
N HIS A 12 -1.70 9.15 -3.08
CA HIS A 12 -2.27 10.42 -3.52
C HIS A 12 -3.80 10.33 -3.60
N LYS A 13 -4.50 11.44 -3.31
CA LYS A 13 -5.98 11.50 -3.40
C LYS A 13 -6.47 11.34 -4.83
N ASP A 14 -5.70 11.83 -5.79
CA ASP A 14 -6.01 11.81 -7.22
C ASP A 14 -4.70 11.63 -8.02
N PRO A 15 -4.19 10.39 -8.20
CA PRO A 15 -2.88 10.15 -8.79
C PRO A 15 -2.71 10.76 -10.18
N ASP A 16 -3.79 10.88 -10.95
CA ASP A 16 -3.81 11.50 -12.28
C ASP A 16 -3.47 13.00 -12.25
N LYS A 17 -3.56 13.65 -11.08
CA LYS A 17 -3.20 15.05 -10.86
C LYS A 17 -1.95 15.23 -10.00
N ALA A 18 -1.23 14.15 -9.67
CA ALA A 18 0.00 14.26 -8.91
C ALA A 18 1.05 15.05 -9.71
N LEU A 19 1.75 15.98 -9.05
CA LEU A 19 2.81 16.79 -9.69
C LEU A 19 4.05 15.94 -10.05
N CYS A 20 4.21 14.79 -9.40
CA CYS A 20 5.26 13.80 -9.61
C CYS A 20 4.69 12.42 -9.27
N ASP A 21 5.20 11.38 -9.92
CA ASP A 21 4.94 9.95 -9.60
C ASP A 21 3.47 9.53 -9.44
N GLY A 22 2.57 10.19 -10.16
CA GLY A 22 1.15 9.82 -10.23
C GLY A 22 0.92 8.34 -10.59
N PRO A 23 1.52 7.81 -11.66
CA PRO A 23 1.36 6.39 -12.03
C PRO A 23 1.85 5.38 -10.98
N ASN A 24 2.74 5.80 -10.06
CA ASN A 24 3.27 4.95 -8.98
C ASN A 24 2.55 5.15 -7.64
N SER A 25 1.76 6.23 -7.51
CA SER A 25 1.03 6.56 -6.28
C SER A 25 -0.29 5.80 -6.20
N LEU A 26 -0.52 5.12 -5.08
CA LEU A 26 -1.81 4.49 -4.78
C LEU A 26 -2.90 5.56 -4.55
N ARG A 27 -4.13 5.28 -4.97
CA ARG A 27 -5.28 6.12 -4.60
C ARG A 27 -5.52 6.01 -3.10
N LEU A 28 -5.74 7.16 -2.44
CA LEU A 28 -5.93 7.20 -0.98
C LEU A 28 -7.13 6.33 -0.51
N GLU A 29 -8.18 6.23 -1.33
CA GLU A 29 -9.37 5.44 -1.02
C GLU A 29 -9.10 3.92 -0.99
N ASP A 30 -8.10 3.44 -1.72
CA ASP A 30 -7.73 2.01 -1.78
C ASP A 30 -6.77 1.60 -0.65
N LEU A 31 -6.22 2.56 0.09
CA LEU A 31 -5.16 2.32 1.08
C LEU A 31 -5.62 1.41 2.24
N GLU A 32 -6.84 1.61 2.73
CA GLU A 32 -7.37 0.84 3.86
C GLU A 32 -7.54 -0.65 3.51
N GLU A 33 -8.09 -0.93 2.33
CA GLU A 33 -8.28 -2.31 1.85
C GLU A 33 -6.94 -3.02 1.68
N LEU A 34 -5.97 -2.35 1.05
CA LEU A 34 -4.63 -2.90 0.85
C LEU A 34 -3.94 -3.20 2.18
N LEU A 35 -3.95 -2.25 3.13
CA LEU A 35 -3.33 -2.45 4.45
C LEU A 35 -4.01 -3.57 5.23
N THR A 36 -5.33 -3.72 5.11
CA THR A 36 -6.10 -4.81 5.74
C THR A 36 -5.64 -6.16 5.20
N CYS A 37 -5.50 -6.29 3.87
CA CYS A 37 -4.98 -7.50 3.23
C CYS A 37 -3.54 -7.82 3.69
N LEU A 38 -2.66 -6.82 3.71
CA LEU A 38 -1.27 -6.98 4.14
C LEU A 38 -1.16 -7.43 5.61
N LYS A 39 -2.01 -6.91 6.49
CA LYS A 39 -2.09 -7.36 7.90
C LYS A 39 -2.52 -8.82 7.99
N ALA A 40 -3.54 -9.23 7.23
CA ALA A 40 -3.98 -10.62 7.21
C ALA A 40 -2.86 -11.57 6.74
N ILE A 41 -2.08 -11.17 5.72
CA ILE A 41 -0.92 -11.94 5.26
C ILE A 41 0.16 -12.00 6.36
N ARG A 42 0.50 -10.87 7.00
CA ARG A 42 1.47 -10.82 8.11
C ARG A 42 1.06 -11.78 9.22
N GLU A 43 -0.21 -11.75 9.63
CA GLU A 43 -0.75 -12.62 10.68
C GLU A 43 -0.72 -14.10 10.28
N ALA A 44 -1.02 -14.42 9.02
CA ALA A 44 -1.02 -15.80 8.52
C ALA A 44 0.37 -16.44 8.48
N VAL A 45 1.42 -15.64 8.25
CA VAL A 45 2.81 -16.14 8.16
C VAL A 45 3.61 -15.98 9.46
N SER A 46 3.07 -15.25 10.45
CA SER A 46 3.71 -15.05 11.77
C SER A 46 3.21 -16.04 12.82
N LYS A 47 2.34 -16.97 12.44
CA LYS A 47 1.94 -18.14 13.24
C LYS A 47 2.80 -19.33 12.84
#